data_AF-A0A090WDG5-F1
#
_entry.id   AF-A0A090WDG5-F1
#
_cell.length_a   1.000
_cell.length_b   1.000
_cell.length_c   1.000
_cell.angle_alpha   90.00
_cell.angle_beta   90.00
_cell.angle_gamma   90.00
#
_symmetry.space_group_name_H-M   'P 1'
#
loop_
_entity.id
_entity.type
_entity.pdbx_description
1 polymer ?
#
loop_
_entity_poly.entity_id
_entity_poly.type
_entity_poly.pdbx_seq_one_letter_code
_entity_poly.pdbx_strand_id
1 'polypeptide(L)'
;MRKNIVAGNWKMNCDLSMTQTLIGDLKKGLKADYNCELMIAPSHPCLYPAFNSTLDTPIEVVAQNVCEQEKGAFTGEVSIDMLQSVGVKTVIVGHSERRDIYAESDELLAAKTLAAVEKGMRVIFCCGEHLEQRKAGNHVSTVTAQIEKGLFQLNTSQMEQIVIAYEPVWAIGTGETASPEQAQDMHADIRSFIQAKYGI
;
A
#
# COMPACT_ATOMS: atom_id res chain seq x y z
N MET A 1 3.33 20.23 -7.62
CA MET A 1 2.12 19.61 -7.04
C MET A 1 2.30 18.10 -7.05
N ARG A 2 1.85 17.39 -6.01
CA ARG A 2 1.88 15.92 -5.98
C ARG A 2 0.82 15.36 -6.94
N LYS A 3 1.11 14.24 -7.60
CA LYS A 3 0.14 13.55 -8.47
C LYS A 3 -0.84 12.77 -7.59
N ASN A 4 -2.12 12.81 -7.93
CA ASN A 4 -3.12 12.02 -7.22
C ASN A 4 -2.98 10.54 -7.57
N ILE A 5 -3.27 9.65 -6.63
CA ILE A 5 -3.22 8.19 -6.81
C ILE A 5 -4.58 7.63 -6.43
N VAL A 6 -5.10 6.73 -7.25
CA VAL A 6 -6.27 5.90 -6.96
C VAL A 6 -5.85 4.45 -7.06
N ALA A 7 -5.81 3.76 -5.92
CA ALA A 7 -5.40 2.37 -5.83
C ALA A 7 -6.55 1.48 -5.33
N GLY A 8 -6.94 0.49 -6.14
CA GLY A 8 -7.92 -0.51 -5.77
C GLY A 8 -7.25 -1.76 -5.20
N ASN A 9 -7.22 -1.91 -3.88
CA ASN A 9 -6.83 -3.17 -3.24
C ASN A 9 -7.98 -4.17 -3.30
N TRP A 10 -7.85 -5.21 -4.14
CA TRP A 10 -8.91 -6.22 -4.31
C TRP A 10 -8.91 -7.26 -3.18
N LYS A 11 -7.88 -7.27 -2.32
CA LYS A 11 -7.72 -8.21 -1.22
C LYS A 11 -7.77 -9.67 -1.73
N MET A 12 -8.30 -10.59 -0.93
CA MET A 12 -8.50 -11.99 -1.31
C MET A 12 -9.81 -12.19 -2.09
N ASN A 13 -9.97 -11.48 -3.21
CA ASN A 13 -11.11 -11.60 -4.13
C ASN A 13 -10.64 -11.81 -5.56
N CYS A 14 -11.58 -12.27 -6.40
CA CYS A 14 -11.40 -12.58 -7.81
C CYS A 14 -10.48 -13.77 -8.07
N ASP A 15 -11.00 -14.79 -8.76
CA ASP A 15 -10.16 -15.74 -9.47
C ASP A 15 -9.60 -15.12 -10.78
N LEU A 16 -8.93 -15.94 -11.60
CA LEU A 16 -8.37 -15.49 -12.88
C LEU A 16 -9.43 -14.91 -13.83
N SER A 17 -10.58 -15.58 -13.96
CA SER A 17 -11.65 -15.17 -14.87
C SER A 17 -12.29 -13.86 -14.41
N MET A 18 -12.56 -13.75 -13.10
CA MET A 18 -13.08 -12.53 -12.48
C MET A 18 -12.09 -11.37 -12.62
N THR A 19 -10.80 -11.63 -12.42
CA THR A 19 -9.73 -10.63 -12.61
C THR A 19 -9.74 -10.08 -14.03
N GLN A 20 -9.74 -10.95 -15.04
CA GLN A 20 -9.76 -10.53 -16.44
C GLN A 20 -11.04 -9.76 -16.80
N THR A 21 -12.18 -10.21 -16.29
CA THR A 21 -13.48 -9.54 -16.49
C THR A 21 -13.45 -8.13 -15.90
N LEU A 22 -13.02 -7.99 -14.65
CA LEU A 22 -12.95 -6.70 -13.97
C LEU A 22 -11.97 -5.74 -14.65
N ILE A 23 -10.80 -6.22 -15.10
CA ILE A 23 -9.87 -5.40 -15.90
C ILE A 23 -10.54 -4.95 -17.20
N GLY A 24 -11.25 -5.85 -17.89
CA GLY A 24 -11.98 -5.52 -19.11
C GLY A 24 -13.03 -4.42 -18.89
N ASP A 25 -13.74 -4.45 -17.77
CA ASP A 25 -14.72 -3.42 -17.42
C ASP A 25 -14.07 -2.10 -17.00
N LEU A 26 -12.96 -2.14 -16.26
CA LEU A 26 -12.16 -0.95 -15.97
C LEU A 26 -11.68 -0.28 -17.26
N LYS A 27 -11.19 -1.05 -18.25
CA LYS A 27 -10.77 -0.52 -19.55
C LYS A 27 -11.89 0.24 -20.27
N LYS A 28 -13.11 -0.29 -20.26
CA LYS A 28 -14.28 0.37 -20.87
C LYS A 28 -14.62 1.70 -20.17
N GLY A 29 -14.34 1.79 -18.87
CA GLY A 29 -14.56 2.99 -18.06
C GLY A 29 -13.45 4.04 -18.14
N LEU A 30 -12.26 3.69 -18.67
CA LEU A 30 -11.15 4.63 -18.80
C LEU A 30 -11.52 5.74 -19.80
N LYS A 31 -11.64 6.96 -19.28
CA LYS A 31 -11.80 8.18 -20.08
C LYS A 31 -10.42 8.71 -20.48
N ALA A 32 -10.33 9.53 -21.53
CA ALA A 32 -9.06 10.11 -21.96
C ALA A 32 -8.50 11.14 -20.94
N ASP A 33 -9.37 11.84 -20.22
CA ASP A 33 -9.01 12.92 -19.29
C ASP A 33 -9.13 12.49 -17.82
N TYR A 34 -8.13 11.79 -17.29
CA TYR A 34 -7.92 11.64 -15.85
C TYR A 34 -6.51 12.14 -15.47
N ASN A 35 -6.41 12.80 -14.32
CA ASN A 35 -5.15 13.36 -13.81
C ASN A 35 -4.72 12.67 -12.50
N CYS A 36 -4.63 11.35 -12.55
CA CYS A 36 -4.16 10.52 -11.45
C CYS A 36 -3.41 9.29 -11.94
N GLU A 37 -2.65 8.66 -11.05
CA GLU A 37 -2.14 7.30 -11.23
C GLU A 37 -3.24 6.31 -10.86
N LEU A 38 -3.43 5.29 -11.69
CA LEU A 38 -4.44 4.25 -11.49
C LEU A 38 -3.73 2.95 -11.17
N MET A 39 -4.07 2.34 -10.04
CA MET A 39 -3.45 1.13 -9.55
C MET A 39 -4.51 0.09 -9.21
N ILE A 40 -4.23 -1.18 -9.51
CA ILE A 40 -5.01 -2.33 -9.03
C ILE A 40 -4.08 -3.30 -8.31
N ALA A 41 -4.53 -3.83 -7.18
CA ALA A 41 -3.80 -4.86 -6.44
C ALA A 41 -4.62 -6.16 -6.39
N PRO A 42 -4.50 -7.04 -7.41
CA PRO A 42 -5.10 -8.38 -7.39
C PRO A 42 -4.31 -9.32 -6.47
N SER A 43 -4.88 -10.48 -6.13
CA SER A 43 -4.17 -11.52 -5.37
C SER A 43 -2.99 -12.09 -6.17
N HIS A 44 -1.93 -12.56 -5.50
CA HIS A 44 -0.68 -13.03 -6.13
C HIS A 44 -0.84 -14.00 -7.31
N PRO A 45 -1.75 -15.00 -7.29
CA PRO A 45 -1.96 -15.91 -8.43
C PRO A 45 -2.37 -15.20 -9.74
N CYS A 46 -2.91 -13.98 -9.64
CA CYS A 46 -3.42 -13.22 -10.77
C CYS A 46 -2.51 -12.05 -11.19
N LEU A 47 -1.34 -11.84 -10.57
CA LEU A 47 -0.46 -10.70 -10.89
C LEU A 47 0.02 -10.72 -12.35
N TYR A 48 0.59 -11.83 -12.81
CA TYR A 48 1.11 -11.93 -14.18
C TYR A 48 -0.01 -11.84 -15.25
N PRO A 49 -1.15 -12.55 -15.11
CA PRO A 49 -2.28 -12.34 -16.01
C PRO A 49 -2.83 -10.90 -16.00
N ALA A 50 -2.91 -10.25 -14.82
CA ALA A 50 -3.36 -8.87 -14.71
C ALA A 50 -2.38 -7.90 -15.39
N PHE A 51 -1.07 -8.10 -15.20
CA PHE A 51 -0.03 -7.31 -15.87
C PHE A 51 -0.15 -7.40 -17.39
N ASN A 52 -0.24 -8.62 -17.93
CA ASN A 52 -0.44 -8.82 -19.38
C ASN A 52 -1.72 -8.16 -19.88
N SER A 53 -2.78 -8.22 -19.08
CA SER A 53 -4.08 -7.64 -19.43
C SER A 53 -4.09 -6.11 -19.35
N THR A 54 -3.07 -5.46 -18.79
CA THR A 54 -3.01 -3.99 -18.58
C THR A 54 -1.91 -3.30 -19.36
N LEU A 55 -1.11 -4.01 -20.17
CA LEU A 55 0.02 -3.48 -20.95
C LEU A 55 -0.34 -2.30 -21.87
N ASP A 56 -1.56 -2.28 -22.40
CA ASP A 56 -2.11 -1.26 -23.29
C ASP A 56 -2.84 -0.13 -22.53
N THR A 57 -2.72 -0.10 -21.19
CA THR A 57 -3.45 0.83 -20.32
C THR A 57 -2.49 1.60 -19.42
N PRO A 58 -2.94 2.74 -18.85
CA PRO A 58 -2.24 3.44 -17.77
C PRO A 58 -2.26 2.70 -16.42
N ILE A 59 -2.98 1.58 -16.29
CA ILE A 59 -3.24 0.93 -15.01
C ILE A 59 -1.98 0.17 -14.57
N GLU A 60 -1.48 0.51 -13.39
CA GLU A 60 -0.38 -0.22 -12.76
C GLU A 60 -0.91 -1.40 -11.94
N VAL A 61 -0.24 -2.55 -12.05
CA VAL A 61 -0.50 -3.72 -11.21
C VAL A 61 0.43 -3.69 -10.00
N VAL A 62 -0.18 -3.80 -8.82
CA VAL A 62 0.46 -3.66 -7.50
C VAL A 62 0.35 -4.98 -6.74
N ALA A 63 1.39 -5.38 -6.02
CA ALA A 63 1.31 -6.54 -5.14
C ALA A 63 0.69 -6.18 -3.77
N GLN A 64 -0.02 -7.12 -3.15
CA GLN A 64 -0.68 -6.91 -1.86
C GLN A 64 0.26 -7.12 -0.65
N ASN A 65 1.40 -7.80 -0.86
CA ASN A 65 2.41 -8.08 0.15
C ASN A 65 3.70 -8.60 -0.52
N VAL A 66 4.82 -8.54 0.20
CA VAL A 66 6.10 -9.14 -0.18
C VAL A 66 6.86 -9.64 1.05
N CYS A 67 7.76 -10.59 0.85
CA CYS A 67 8.75 -11.02 1.84
C CYS A 67 10.03 -10.19 1.72
N GLU A 68 10.62 -9.86 2.86
CA GLU A 68 11.87 -9.11 2.98
C GLU A 68 13.11 -9.91 2.54
N GLN A 69 12.98 -11.24 2.46
CA GLN A 69 14.06 -12.14 2.10
C GLN A 69 14.19 -12.26 0.58
N GLU A 70 15.42 -12.27 0.06
CA GLU A 70 15.68 -12.44 -1.38
C GLU A 70 15.19 -13.81 -1.89
N LYS A 71 15.53 -14.87 -1.15
CA LYS A 71 15.22 -16.28 -1.43
C LYS A 71 15.52 -17.12 -0.19
N GLY A 72 14.95 -18.32 -0.11
CA GLY A 72 15.28 -19.28 0.94
C GLY A 72 14.14 -20.21 1.31
N ALA A 73 14.22 -20.80 2.50
CA ALA A 73 13.22 -21.72 3.03
C ALA A 73 12.01 -20.98 3.62
N PHE A 74 11.31 -20.22 2.77
CA PHE A 74 10.12 -19.42 3.12
C PHE A 74 8.91 -19.91 2.32
N THR A 75 8.49 -21.16 2.57
CA THR A 75 7.42 -21.81 1.80
C THR A 75 6.13 -20.97 1.81
N GLY A 76 5.68 -20.57 0.62
CA GLY A 76 4.45 -19.77 0.43
C GLY A 76 4.68 -18.27 0.33
N GLU A 77 5.88 -17.78 0.68
CA GLU A 77 6.24 -16.37 0.56
C GLU A 77 6.64 -15.99 -0.87
N VAL A 78 6.52 -14.70 -1.19
CA VAL A 78 6.85 -14.14 -2.50
C VAL A 78 7.92 -13.08 -2.34
N SER A 79 9.06 -13.25 -3.01
CA SER A 79 10.17 -12.28 -2.94
C SER A 79 9.98 -11.10 -3.89
N ILE A 80 10.71 -10.02 -3.64
CA ILE A 80 10.71 -8.82 -4.48
C ILE A 80 11.09 -9.14 -5.93
N ASP A 81 12.08 -10.01 -6.14
CA ASP A 81 12.52 -10.40 -7.49
C ASP A 81 11.44 -11.17 -8.24
N MET A 82 10.66 -12.01 -7.54
CA MET A 82 9.52 -12.71 -8.13
C MET A 82 8.46 -11.73 -8.61
N LEU A 83 8.14 -10.70 -7.81
CA LEU A 83 7.20 -9.65 -8.20
C LEU A 83 7.70 -8.85 -9.41
N GLN A 84 8.97 -8.44 -9.41
CA GLN A 84 9.57 -7.71 -10.53
C GLN A 84 9.59 -8.54 -11.81
N SER A 85 9.79 -9.86 -11.71
CA SER A 85 9.79 -10.77 -12.87
C SER A 85 8.46 -10.81 -13.62
N VAL A 86 7.36 -10.47 -12.96
CA VAL A 86 6.01 -10.40 -13.54
C VAL A 86 5.54 -8.97 -13.82
N GLY A 87 6.46 -8.00 -13.80
CA GLY A 87 6.22 -6.61 -14.17
C GLY A 87 5.70 -5.71 -13.05
N VAL A 88 5.56 -6.22 -11.82
CA VAL A 88 5.10 -5.44 -10.66
C VAL A 88 6.23 -4.55 -10.15
N LYS A 89 5.91 -3.27 -9.93
CA LYS A 89 6.87 -2.23 -9.50
C LYS A 89 6.49 -1.54 -8.19
N THR A 90 5.29 -1.80 -7.69
CA THR A 90 4.77 -1.23 -6.44
C THR A 90 4.18 -2.35 -5.57
N VAL A 91 4.33 -2.24 -4.26
CA VAL A 91 3.80 -3.20 -3.28
C VAL A 91 3.15 -2.50 -2.09
N ILE A 92 2.03 -3.06 -1.61
CA ILE A 92 1.40 -2.67 -0.35
C ILE A 92 2.11 -3.37 0.81
N VAL A 93 2.46 -2.61 1.86
CA VAL A 93 3.10 -3.11 3.08
C VAL A 93 2.38 -2.56 4.31
N GLY A 94 2.14 -3.41 5.31
CA GLY A 94 1.58 -2.97 6.59
C GLY A 94 0.09 -2.71 6.59
N HIS A 95 -0.66 -3.26 5.62
CA HIS A 95 -2.13 -3.18 5.61
C HIS A 95 -2.69 -3.71 6.94
N SER A 96 -3.70 -3.02 7.49
CA SER A 96 -4.38 -3.39 8.75
C SER A 96 -4.66 -4.89 8.90
N GLU A 97 -5.27 -5.53 7.88
CA GLU A 97 -5.53 -6.99 7.89
C GLU A 97 -4.26 -7.84 8.14
N ARG A 98 -3.09 -7.41 7.63
CA ARG A 98 -1.82 -8.12 7.86
C ARG A 98 -1.29 -7.90 9.27
N ARG A 99 -1.44 -6.70 9.80
CA ARG A 99 -1.10 -6.39 11.20
C ARG A 99 -1.98 -7.20 12.16
N ASP A 100 -3.28 -7.25 11.91
CA ASP A 100 -4.26 -7.82 12.84
C ASP A 100 -4.36 -9.35 12.74
N ILE A 101 -4.47 -9.89 11.53
CA ILE A 101 -4.75 -11.32 11.31
C ILE A 101 -3.44 -12.13 11.28
N TYR A 102 -2.38 -11.55 10.71
CA TYR A 102 -1.11 -12.23 10.49
C TYR A 102 0.00 -11.74 11.44
N ALA A 103 -0.33 -10.85 12.38
CA ALA A 103 0.56 -10.36 13.42
C ALA A 103 1.88 -9.76 12.88
N GLU A 104 1.83 -9.07 11.73
CA GLU A 104 3.03 -8.42 11.19
C GLU A 104 3.47 -7.26 12.09
N SER A 105 4.63 -7.43 12.72
CA SER A 105 5.20 -6.44 13.64
C SER A 105 5.80 -5.26 12.89
N ASP A 106 5.96 -4.13 13.59
CA ASP A 106 6.58 -2.94 13.00
C ASP A 106 8.01 -3.24 12.49
N GLU A 107 8.77 -4.11 13.17
CA GLU A 107 10.11 -4.53 12.76
C GLU A 107 10.11 -5.32 11.45
N LEU A 108 9.14 -6.23 11.26
CA LEU A 108 8.99 -6.96 10.01
C LEU A 108 8.60 -6.02 8.87
N LEU A 109 7.67 -5.09 9.12
CA LEU A 109 7.22 -4.11 8.13
C LEU A 109 8.34 -3.15 7.73
N ALA A 110 9.19 -2.77 8.69
CA ALA A 110 10.41 -2.02 8.43
C ALA A 110 11.33 -2.82 7.51
N ALA A 111 11.62 -4.09 7.82
CA ALA A 111 12.48 -4.94 6.99
C ALA A 111 11.95 -5.10 5.55
N LYS A 112 10.65 -5.36 5.39
CA LYS A 112 10.00 -5.44 4.07
C LYS A 112 10.12 -4.15 3.28
N THR A 113 9.86 -3.01 3.93
CA THR A 113 9.91 -1.70 3.30
C THR A 113 11.33 -1.40 2.81
N LEU A 114 12.33 -1.59 3.67
CA LEU A 114 13.72 -1.36 3.31
C LEU A 114 14.15 -2.25 2.14
N ALA A 115 13.89 -3.56 2.21
CA ALA A 115 14.25 -4.49 1.16
C ALA A 115 13.61 -4.11 -0.19
N ALA A 116 12.33 -3.74 -0.19
CA ALA A 116 11.60 -3.33 -1.40
C ALA A 116 12.22 -2.07 -2.01
N VAL A 117 12.46 -1.04 -1.18
CA VAL A 117 13.02 0.24 -1.62
C VAL A 117 14.44 0.08 -2.14
N GLU A 118 15.29 -0.71 -1.48
CA GLU A 118 16.66 -1.02 -1.92
C GLU A 118 16.72 -1.69 -3.31
N LYS A 119 15.66 -2.43 -3.67
CA LYS A 119 15.49 -3.03 -5.00
C LYS A 119 14.75 -2.13 -5.99
N GLY A 120 14.54 -0.86 -5.67
CA GLY A 120 13.88 0.11 -6.53
C GLY A 120 12.37 -0.08 -6.66
N MET A 121 11.74 -0.88 -5.78
CA MET A 121 10.30 -1.06 -5.72
C MET A 121 9.67 0.10 -4.93
N ARG A 122 8.54 0.63 -5.41
CA ARG A 122 7.76 1.63 -4.69
C ARG A 122 6.92 0.93 -3.61
N VAL A 123 6.77 1.56 -2.45
CA VAL A 123 6.00 0.99 -1.34
C VAL A 123 4.79 1.87 -1.02
N ILE A 124 3.60 1.25 -1.00
CA ILE A 124 2.41 1.82 -0.37
C ILE A 124 2.40 1.33 1.08
N PHE A 125 2.89 2.15 2.00
CA PHE A 125 2.95 1.84 3.42
C PHE A 125 1.65 2.23 4.09
N CYS A 126 0.93 1.23 4.62
CA CYS A 126 -0.31 1.43 5.33
C CYS A 126 -0.07 1.69 6.83
N CYS A 127 -0.81 2.66 7.36
CA CYS A 127 -0.81 3.02 8.78
C CYS A 127 -2.22 3.45 9.20
N GLY A 128 -2.57 3.24 10.46
CA GLY A 128 -3.92 3.46 10.94
C GLY A 128 -4.12 3.11 12.40
N GLU A 129 -5.14 3.69 13.01
CA GLU A 129 -5.53 3.44 14.38
C GLU A 129 -6.87 2.69 14.48
N HIS A 130 -7.01 1.87 15.51
CA HIS A 130 -8.27 1.25 15.92
C HIS A 130 -9.15 2.22 16.70
N LEU A 131 -10.42 1.85 16.88
CA LEU A 131 -11.44 2.69 17.51
C LEU A 131 -11.07 3.09 18.94
N GLU A 132 -10.48 2.17 19.69
CA GLU A 132 -10.08 2.43 21.08
C GLU A 132 -8.96 3.46 21.18
N GLN A 133 -7.99 3.43 20.25
CA GLN A 133 -6.93 4.44 20.17
C GLN A 133 -7.50 5.81 19.78
N ARG A 134 -8.47 5.85 18.85
CA ARG A 134 -9.17 7.09 18.48
C ARG A 134 -9.92 7.68 19.67
N LYS A 135 -10.75 6.87 20.35
CA LYS A 135 -11.55 7.27 21.52
C LYS A 135 -10.69 7.74 22.70
N ALA A 136 -9.50 7.16 22.86
CA ALA A 136 -8.52 7.58 23.85
C ALA A 136 -7.72 8.84 23.47
N GLY A 137 -7.94 9.41 22.27
CA GLY A 137 -7.19 10.57 21.78
C GLY A 137 -5.77 10.26 21.30
N ASN A 138 -5.43 8.98 21.11
CA ASN A 138 -4.08 8.50 20.77
C ASN A 138 -3.87 8.25 19.28
N HIS A 139 -4.77 8.70 18.41
CA HIS A 139 -4.74 8.40 16.98
C HIS A 139 -3.49 8.95 16.28
N VAL A 140 -3.13 10.21 16.55
CA VAL A 140 -1.93 10.83 15.97
C VAL A 140 -0.67 10.10 16.44
N SER A 141 -0.52 9.88 17.75
CA SER A 141 0.66 9.21 18.31
C SER A 141 0.79 7.75 17.87
N THR A 142 -0.34 7.06 17.68
CA THR A 142 -0.36 5.69 17.13
C THR A 142 0.17 5.67 15.70
N VAL A 143 -0.37 6.53 14.83
CA VAL A 143 -0.01 6.56 13.41
C VAL A 143 1.43 7.04 13.21
N THR A 144 1.87 8.06 13.93
CA THR A 144 3.26 8.54 13.83
C THR A 144 4.26 7.51 14.34
N ALA A 145 3.94 6.75 15.39
CA ALA A 145 4.79 5.65 15.85
C ALA A 145 4.93 4.53 14.81
N GLN A 146 3.84 4.17 14.10
CA GLN A 146 3.90 3.18 13.02
C GLN A 146 4.77 3.68 11.85
N ILE A 147 4.63 4.96 11.47
CA ILE A 147 5.44 5.60 10.43
C ILE A 147 6.91 5.65 10.83
N GLU A 148 7.22 6.07 12.06
CA GLU A 148 8.58 6.15 12.56
C GLU A 148 9.27 4.79 12.49
N LYS A 149 8.66 3.76 13.07
CA LYS A 149 9.25 2.42 13.10
C LYS A 149 9.37 1.79 11.71
N GLY A 150 8.39 2.01 10.83
CA GLY A 150 8.40 1.44 9.49
C GLY A 150 9.34 2.15 8.51
N LEU A 151 9.47 3.48 8.63
CA LEU A 151 10.02 4.33 7.57
C LEU A 151 11.26 5.15 7.99
N PHE A 152 11.54 5.41 9.28
CA PHE A 152 12.61 6.35 9.66
C PHE A 152 14.04 5.82 9.52
N GLN A 153 14.19 4.54 9.18
CA GLN A 153 15.44 3.95 8.72
C GLN A 153 15.81 4.35 7.29
N LEU A 154 14.85 4.83 6.49
CA LEU A 154 15.08 5.26 5.12
C LEU A 154 15.79 6.61 5.09
N ASN A 155 16.59 6.84 4.04
CA ASN A 155 17.11 8.18 3.76
C ASN A 155 16.09 9.00 2.93
N THR A 156 16.34 10.30 2.76
CA THR A 156 15.42 11.21 2.03
C THR A 156 15.15 10.76 0.59
N SER A 157 16.14 10.24 -0.13
CA SER A 157 15.95 9.76 -1.51
C SER A 157 15.07 8.51 -1.55
N GLN A 158 15.27 7.60 -0.61
CA GLN A 158 14.44 6.40 -0.44
C GLN A 158 12.98 6.74 -0.09
N MET A 159 12.75 7.81 0.68
CA MET A 159 11.40 8.28 1.00
C MET A 159 10.60 8.74 -0.23
N GLU A 160 11.24 9.12 -1.34
CA GLU A 160 10.55 9.45 -2.59
C GLU A 160 9.84 8.24 -3.21
N GLN A 161 10.23 7.01 -2.83
CA GLN A 161 9.61 5.76 -3.25
C GLN A 161 8.42 5.36 -2.36
N ILE A 162 8.07 6.15 -1.34
CA ILE A 162 7.01 5.82 -0.38
C ILE A 162 5.72 6.58 -0.69
N VAL A 163 4.62 5.84 -0.72
CA VAL A 163 3.26 6.37 -0.60
C VAL A 163 2.74 5.95 0.76
N ILE A 164 2.27 6.90 1.57
CA ILE A 164 1.63 6.58 2.84
C ILE A 164 0.13 6.49 2.62
N ALA A 165 -0.46 5.33 2.91
CA ALA A 165 -1.89 5.11 2.91
C ALA A 165 -2.41 5.14 4.35
N TYR A 166 -3.06 6.25 4.71
CA TYR A 166 -3.77 6.33 5.99
C TYR A 166 -5.07 5.54 5.94
N GLU A 167 -5.22 4.59 6.85
CA GLU A 167 -6.37 3.70 6.99
C GLU A 167 -7.05 3.99 8.33
N PRO A 168 -8.21 4.67 8.38
CA PRO A 168 -8.98 4.76 9.61
C PRO A 168 -9.57 3.37 9.93
N VAL A 169 -8.80 2.50 10.59
CA VAL A 169 -9.15 1.07 10.79
C VAL A 169 -10.50 0.91 11.47
N TRP A 170 -10.84 1.84 12.36
CA TRP A 170 -12.14 1.93 13.01
C TRP A 170 -13.35 2.11 12.08
N ALA A 171 -13.14 2.58 10.85
CA ALA A 171 -14.16 2.77 9.81
C ALA A 171 -14.14 1.65 8.73
N ILE A 172 -13.24 0.66 8.84
CA ILE A 172 -13.15 -0.43 7.86
C ILE A 172 -14.17 -1.52 8.20
N GLY A 173 -15.23 -1.64 7.40
CA GLY A 173 -16.21 -2.72 7.53
C GLY A 173 -17.09 -2.65 8.79
N THR A 174 -17.02 -1.55 9.55
CA THR A 174 -17.80 -1.33 10.79
C THR A 174 -19.12 -0.59 10.57
N GLY A 175 -19.35 -0.06 9.36
CA GLY A 175 -20.49 0.80 9.06
C GLY A 175 -20.32 2.25 9.52
N GLU A 176 -19.27 2.55 10.29
CA GLU A 176 -18.81 3.92 10.54
C GLU A 176 -17.97 4.42 9.36
N THR A 177 -17.99 5.73 9.10
CA THR A 177 -17.24 6.34 7.99
C THR A 177 -16.51 7.56 8.49
N ALA A 178 -15.21 7.64 8.21
CA ALA A 178 -14.43 8.85 8.48
C ALA A 178 -14.90 10.00 7.58
N SER A 179 -15.12 11.17 8.16
CA SER A 179 -15.46 12.35 7.38
C SER A 179 -14.25 12.85 6.57
N PRO A 180 -14.45 13.59 5.46
CA PRO A 180 -13.35 14.20 4.72
C PRO A 180 -12.44 15.08 5.59
N GLU A 181 -13.00 15.75 6.59
CA GLU A 181 -12.26 16.58 7.56
C GLU A 181 -11.35 15.71 8.44
N GLN A 182 -11.88 14.61 8.98
CA GLN A 182 -11.07 13.68 9.80
C GLN A 182 -9.92 13.07 9.00
N ALA A 183 -10.17 12.73 7.72
CA ALA A 183 -9.12 12.25 6.83
C ALA A 183 -8.07 13.34 6.55
N GLN A 184 -8.51 14.58 6.33
CA GLN A 184 -7.62 15.71 6.07
C GLN A 184 -6.75 16.06 7.30
N ASP A 185 -7.31 16.03 8.51
CA ASP A 185 -6.57 16.28 9.76
C ASP A 185 -5.41 15.27 9.90
N MET A 186 -5.72 13.98 9.77
CA MET A 186 -4.70 12.92 9.82
C MET A 186 -3.66 13.07 8.71
N HIS A 187 -4.09 13.38 7.49
CA HIS A 187 -3.16 13.63 6.39
C HIS A 187 -2.26 14.85 6.64
N ALA A 188 -2.73 15.89 7.32
CA ALA A 188 -1.95 17.06 7.68
C ALA A 188 -0.92 16.73 8.77
N ASP A 189 -1.31 15.97 9.79
CA ASP A 189 -0.42 15.52 10.85
C ASP A 189 0.69 14.61 10.32
N ILE A 190 0.34 13.63 9.47
CA ILE A 190 1.30 12.74 8.80
C ILE A 190 2.31 13.56 8.00
N ARG A 191 1.85 14.51 7.17
CA ARG A 191 2.76 15.35 6.38
C ARG A 191 3.68 16.18 7.26
N SER A 192 3.16 16.77 8.33
CA SER A 192 3.96 17.58 9.26
C SER A 192 5.03 16.73 9.96
N PHE A 193 4.68 15.49 10.32
CA PHE A 193 5.61 14.55 10.93
C PHE A 193 6.76 14.14 9.98
N ILE A 194 6.44 13.84 8.72
CA ILE A 194 7.44 13.56 7.68
C ILE A 194 8.32 14.78 7.42
N GLN A 195 7.72 15.96 7.30
CA GLN A 195 8.46 17.21 7.08
C GLN A 195 9.46 17.48 8.22
N ALA A 196 9.08 17.24 9.48
CA ALA A 196 9.95 17.43 10.63
C ALA A 196 11.20 16.52 10.59
N LYS A 197 11.07 15.29 10.07
CA LYS A 197 12.18 14.33 9.98
C LYS A 197 13.05 14.53 8.74
N TYR A 198 12.42 14.77 7.59
CA TYR A 198 13.08 14.67 6.28
C TYR A 198 13.20 16.01 5.53
N GLY A 199 12.47 17.04 5.94
CA GLY A 199 12.46 18.35 5.28
C GLY A 199 11.75 18.37 3.91
N ILE A 200 10.93 17.35 3.61
CA ILE A 200 10.17 17.17 2.36
C ILE A 200 8.66 17.22 2.56
#